data_AF-A0A965PVL4-F1
#
_entry.id   AF-A0A965PVL4-F1
#
_cell.length_a   1.000
_cell.length_b   1.000
_cell.length_c   1.000
_cell.angle_alpha   90.00
_cell.angle_beta   90.00
_cell.angle_gamma   90.00
#
_symmetry.space_group_name_H-M   'P 1'
#
loop_
_entity.id
_entity.type
_entity.pdbx_description
1 polymer ?
#
loop_
_entity_poly.entity_id
_entity_poly.type
_entity_poly.pdbx_seq_one_letter_code
_entity_poly.pdbx_strand_id
1 'polypeptide(L)' 'MKYLLCLALVGCASDPPMTEQQLVMDKQIQSMGRSEVIDAVKQCETSGLRAITVFGKRKINGYTAETIVDITCGPRYY' A
#
# COMPACT_ATOMS: atom_id res chain seq x y z
N MET A 1 -33.26 31.53 27.50
CA MET A 1 -32.89 30.11 27.38
C MET A 1 -33.31 29.56 26.01
N LYS A 2 -32.62 29.92 24.92
CA LYS A 2 -32.95 29.43 23.56
C LYS A 2 -31.72 29.00 22.74
N TYR A 3 -30.51 29.12 23.30
CA TYR A 3 -29.25 28.86 22.57
C TYR A 3 -28.55 27.55 22.96
N LEU A 4 -29.17 26.73 23.82
CA LEU A 4 -28.55 25.48 24.30
C LEU A 4 -28.66 24.31 23.30
N LEU A 5 -29.51 24.43 22.27
CA LEU A 5 -29.77 23.33 21.33
C LEU A 5 -28.72 23.24 20.19
N CYS A 6 -27.89 24.26 20.00
CA CYS A 6 -26.93 24.31 18.89
C CYS A 6 -25.57 23.63 19.18
N LEU A 7 -25.28 23.25 20.43
CA LEU A 7 -23.99 22.60 20.77
C LEU A 7 -23.97 21.08 20.54
N ALA A 8 -25.10 20.45 20.23
CA ALA A 8 -25.18 18.98 20.12
C ALA A 8 -24.78 18.41 18.74
N LEU A 9 -24.48 19.25 17.74
CA LEU A 9 -24.27 18.82 16.35
C LEU A 9 -22.80 18.77 15.89
N VAL A 10 -21.82 19.06 16.76
CA VAL A 10 -20.39 19.15 16.37
C VAL A 10 -19.63 17.83 16.53
N GLY A 11 -20.29 16.73 16.89
CA GLY A 11 -19.64 15.47 17.29
C GLY A 11 -19.19 14.52 16.17
N CYS A 12 -19.54 14.77 14.90
CA CYS A 12 -19.27 13.84 13.78
C CYS A 12 -18.34 14.39 12.69
N ALA A 13 -17.63 15.50 12.92
CA ALA A 13 -16.67 16.05 11.95
C ALA A 13 -15.24 15.54 12.13
N SER A 14 -14.99 14.63 13.08
CA SER A 14 -13.70 13.99 13.24
C SER A 14 -13.62 12.76 12.33
N ASP A 15 -13.32 12.97 11.05
CA ASP A 15 -12.72 11.90 10.26
C ASP A 15 -11.42 11.50 10.98
N PRO A 16 -11.23 10.22 11.33
CA PRO A 16 -9.94 9.78 11.86
C PRO A 16 -8.88 10.18 10.83
N PRO A 17 -7.71 10.69 11.25
CA PRO A 17 -6.63 10.98 10.32
C PRO A 17 -6.27 9.66 9.64
N MET A 18 -6.79 9.48 8.42
CA MET A 18 -6.33 8.46 7.49
C MET A 18 -4.85 8.74 7.38
N THR A 19 -4.03 7.88 7.95
CA THR A 19 -2.57 7.97 7.86
C THR A 19 -2.24 8.24 6.39
N GLU A 20 -1.79 9.46 6.08
CA GLU A 20 -1.45 9.85 4.71
C GLU A 20 -0.31 8.95 4.25
N GLN A 21 -0.67 7.86 3.57
CA GLN A 21 0.31 6.95 3.01
C GLN A 21 0.84 7.57 1.73
N GLN A 22 1.89 8.37 1.85
CA GLN A 22 2.63 8.88 0.70
C GLN A 22 3.54 7.77 0.16
N LEU A 23 3.14 7.17 -0.96
CA LEU A 23 3.99 6.28 -1.73
C LEU A 23 5.03 7.12 -2.48
N VAL A 24 6.19 7.31 -1.87
CA VAL A 24 7.36 7.91 -2.53
C VAL A 24 7.90 6.90 -3.54
N MET A 25 7.59 7.10 -4.81
CA MET A 25 8.15 6.28 -5.89
C MET A 25 9.47 6.85 -6.38
N ASP A 26 10.47 5.99 -6.49
CA ASP A 26 11.73 6.35 -7.12
C ASP A 26 11.54 6.73 -8.59
N LYS A 27 12.33 7.70 -9.05
CA LYS A 27 12.32 8.21 -10.43
C LYS A 27 12.65 7.11 -11.47
N GLN A 28 13.32 6.05 -11.03
CA GLN A 28 13.65 4.88 -11.83
C GLN A 28 13.23 3.63 -11.06
N ILE A 29 12.41 2.81 -11.71
CA ILE A 29 11.87 1.59 -11.12
C ILE A 29 12.64 0.41 -11.70
N GLN A 30 13.27 -0.39 -10.84
CA GLN A 30 13.89 -1.65 -11.24
C GLN A 30 12.87 -2.77 -11.10
N SER A 31 12.73 -3.59 -12.14
CA SER A 31 11.89 -4.78 -12.05
C SER A 31 12.63 -5.85 -11.26
N MET A 32 11.95 -6.47 -10.31
CA MET A 32 12.47 -7.69 -9.69
C MET A 32 12.56 -8.81 -10.73
N GLY A 33 13.62 -9.60 -10.65
CA GLY A 33 13.78 -10.81 -11.46
C GLY A 33 12.85 -11.93 -11.00
N ARG A 34 12.59 -12.93 -11.86
CA ARG A 34 11.71 -14.05 -11.50
C ARG A 34 12.22 -14.81 -10.26
N SER A 35 13.52 -15.08 -10.19
CA SER A 35 14.11 -15.78 -9.04
C SER A 35 14.01 -14.94 -7.76
N GLU A 36 14.27 -13.64 -7.88
CA GLU A 36 14.20 -12.69 -6.78
C GLU A 36 12.79 -12.59 -6.19
N VAL A 37 11.77 -12.55 -7.05
CA VAL A 37 10.36 -12.60 -6.65
C VAL A 37 10.05 -13.89 -5.89
N ILE A 38 10.48 -15.05 -6.40
CA ILE A 38 10.23 -16.34 -5.75
C ILE A 38 10.89 -16.39 -4.38
N ASP A 39 12.13 -15.92 -4.27
CA ASP A 39 12.89 -15.95 -3.02
C ASP A 39 12.29 -15.00 -1.99
N ALA A 40 11.89 -13.79 -2.40
CA ALA A 40 11.22 -12.83 -1.52
C ALA A 40 9.85 -13.33 -1.03
N VAL A 41 9.05 -13.97 -1.89
CA VAL A 41 7.79 -14.62 -1.47
C VAL A 41 8.05 -15.70 -0.43
N LYS A 42 9.02 -16.59 -0.69
CA LYS A 42 9.39 -17.64 0.27
C LYS A 42 9.86 -17.09 1.61
N GLN A 43 10.60 -15.97 1.62
CA GLN A 43 11.04 -15.34 2.85
C GLN A 43 9.87 -14.84 3.71
N CYS A 44 8.84 -14.25 3.09
CA CYS A 44 7.63 -13.87 3.83
C CYS A 44 6.88 -15.10 4.36
N GLU A 45 6.69 -16.12 3.53
CA GLU A 45 5.91 -17.31 3.90
C GLU A 45 6.58 -18.14 5.00
N THR A 46 7.90 -18.31 4.94
CA THR A 46 8.69 -19.03 5.96
C THR A 46 8.68 -18.30 7.30
N SER A 47 8.47 -16.98 7.28
CA SER A 47 8.30 -16.15 8.47
C SER A 47 6.85 -16.12 8.99
N GLY A 48 5.94 -16.89 8.38
CA GLY A 48 4.52 -16.94 8.75
C GLY A 48 3.70 -15.72 8.29
N LEU A 49 4.27 -14.87 7.46
CA LEU A 49 3.66 -13.65 6.91
C LEU A 49 3.09 -13.94 5.51
N ARG A 50 2.21 -13.06 5.01
CA ARG A 50 1.78 -13.07 3.60
C ARG A 50 2.69 -12.17 2.78
N ALA A 51 3.03 -12.59 1.58
CA ALA A 51 3.71 -11.75 0.60
C ALA A 51 2.70 -10.78 -0.04
N ILE A 52 3.01 -9.49 -0.02
CA ILE A 52 2.22 -8.42 -0.65
C ILE A 52 3.08 -7.86 -1.79
N THR A 53 2.66 -8.10 -3.02
CA THR A 53 3.38 -7.62 -4.21
C THR A 53 3.08 -6.16 -4.49
N VAL A 54 4.11 -5.35 -4.62
CA VAL A 54 4.02 -3.97 -5.09
C VAL A 54 4.26 -3.97 -6.59
N PHE A 55 3.32 -3.39 -7.33
CA PHE A 55 3.39 -3.29 -8.78
C PHE A 55 3.77 -1.88 -9.21
N GLY A 56 4.70 -1.80 -10.14
CA GLY A 56 4.98 -0.62 -10.94
C GLY A 56 4.40 -0.75 -12.33
N LYS A 57 4.16 0.38 -12.98
CA LYS A 57 3.78 0.45 -14.39
C LYS A 57 4.98 0.92 -15.21
N ARG A 58 5.39 0.14 -16.20
CA ARG A 58 6.43 0.50 -17.16
C ARG A 58 5.84 0.67 -18.55
N LYS A 59 6.34 1.63 -19.32
CA LYS A 59 5.91 1.86 -20.71
C LYS A 59 6.92 1.26 -21.67
N ILE A 60 6.50 0.32 -22.50
CA ILE A 60 7.32 -0.33 -23.53
C ILE A 60 6.63 -0.14 -24.86
N ASN A 61 7.30 0.52 -25.82
CA ASN A 61 6.77 0.75 -27.18
C ASN A 61 5.36 1.38 -27.22
N GLY A 62 5.06 2.28 -26.28
CA GLY A 62 3.75 2.93 -26.21
C GLY A 62 2.72 2.21 -25.33
N TYR A 63 2.95 0.94 -24.97
CA TYR A 63 2.06 0.14 -24.14
C TYR A 63 2.50 0.16 -22.67
N THR A 64 1.53 0.25 -21.76
CA THR A 64 1.77 0.13 -20.33
C THR A 64 1.71 -1.34 -19.93
N ALA A 65 2.79 -1.84 -19.33
CA ALA A 65 2.87 -3.19 -18.76
C ALA A 65 3.13 -3.08 -17.26
N GLU A 66 2.52 -3.96 -16.48
CA GLU A 66 2.78 -4.07 -15.05
C GLU A 66 4.06 -4.89 -14.81
N THR A 67 4.77 -4.53 -13.75
CA THR A 67 5.99 -5.21 -13.34
C THR A 67 6.06 -5.23 -11.82
N ILE A 68 6.58 -6.32 -11.25
CA ILE A 68 6.78 -6.40 -9.80
C ILE A 68 8.04 -5.61 -9.47
N VAL A 69 7.92 -4.71 -8.51
CA VAL A 69 9.00 -3.78 -8.13
C VAL A 69 9.49 -4.03 -6.72
N ASP A 70 8.62 -4.58 -5.86
CA ASP A 70 8.96 -4.96 -4.50
C ASP A 70 7.95 -6.00 -3.98
N ILE A 71 8.35 -6.72 -2.94
CA ILE A 71 7.50 -7.66 -2.20
C ILE A 71 7.64 -7.34 -0.71
N THR A 72 6.55 -6.85 -0.13
CA THR A 72 6.50 -6.51 1.29
C THR A 72 5.80 -7.63 2.07
N CYS A 73 6.35 -8.02 3.22
CA CYS A 73 5.69 -8.99 4.09
C CYS A 73 4.65 -8.30 4.98
N GLY A 74 3.44 -8.85 5.04
CA GLY A 74 2.37 -8.36 5.90
C GLY A 74 1.74 -9.46 6.77
N PRO A 75 0.92 -9.08 7.76
CA PRO A 75 0.22 -10.06 8.60
C PRO A 75 -0.69 -10.95 7.74
N ARG A 76 -0.65 -12.25 8.02
CA ARG A 76 -1.38 -13.29 7.29
C ARG A 76 -2.88 -13.28 7.60
N TYR A 77 -3.25 -12.79 8.78
CA TYR A 77 -4.61 -12.67 9.28
C TYR A 77 -4.84 -11.24 9.79
N TYR A 78 -6.06 -10.74 9.63
CA TYR A 78 -6.58 -9.53 10.26
C TYR A 78 -7.76 -9.90 11.15
#